data_AF-A0A949PU46-F1
#
_entry.id   AF-A0A949PU46-F1
#
_cell.length_a   1.000
_cell.length_b   1.000
_cell.length_c   1.000
_cell.angle_alpha   90.00
_cell.angle_beta   90.00
_cell.angle_gamma   90.00
#
_symmetry.space_group_name_H-M   'P 1'
#
loop_
_entity.id
_entity.type
_entity.pdbx_description
1 polymer ?
#
loop_
_entity_poly.entity_id
_entity_poly.type
_entity_poly.pdbx_seq_one_letter_code
_entity_poly.pdbx_strand_id
1 'polypeptide(L)' 'MTTVTPLDPRVSEFETQEQADSYDRWFKAKVQEAIDSKKPRIPHDQVMAEMWAVIDQHVPKKAMA' A
#
# COMPACT_ATOMS: atom_id res chain seq x y z
N MET A 1 17.26 24.73 6.58
CA MET A 1 15.82 25.04 6.62
C MET A 1 15.20 24.37 5.42
N THR A 2 14.53 23.24 5.60
CA THR A 2 13.84 22.56 4.50
C THR A 2 12.64 23.43 4.13
N THR A 3 12.73 24.15 3.01
CA THR A 3 11.60 24.89 2.48
C THR A 3 10.59 23.89 1.94
N VAL A 4 9.41 23.85 2.55
CA VAL A 4 8.31 23.00 2.12
C VAL A 4 7.78 23.55 0.79
N THR A 5 8.22 22.99 -0.34
CA THR A 5 7.73 23.36 -1.67
C THR A 5 6.33 22.78 -1.87
N PRO A 6 5.27 23.60 -2.02
CA PRO A 6 3.92 23.10 -2.29
C PRO A 6 3.82 22.52 -3.70
N LEU A 7 2.98 21.50 -3.88
CA LEU A 7 2.74 20.84 -5.17
C LEU A 7 1.33 21.16 -5.70
N ASP A 8 1.18 21.15 -7.04
CA ASP A 8 -0.13 21.30 -7.68
C ASP A 8 -0.93 19.99 -7.54
N PRO A 9 -2.16 20.03 -6.97
CA PRO A 9 -2.99 18.83 -6.78
C PRO A 9 -3.43 18.16 -8.09
N ARG A 10 -3.29 18.82 -9.24
CA ARG A 10 -3.52 18.20 -10.56
C ARG A 10 -2.35 17.32 -11.01
N VAL A 11 -1.17 17.53 -10.44
CA VAL A 11 0.07 16.83 -10.83
C VAL A 11 0.48 15.81 -9.77
N SER A 12 0.22 16.09 -8.49
CA SER A 12 0.59 15.19 -7.39
C SER A 12 -0.55 15.02 -6.38
N GLU A 13 -0.68 13.82 -5.82
CA GLU A 13 -1.55 13.58 -4.66
C GLU A 13 -0.98 14.12 -3.33
N PHE A 14 0.29 14.54 -3.29
CA PHE A 14 0.93 15.09 -2.10
C PHE A 14 0.84 16.62 -2.09
N GLU A 15 0.66 17.20 -0.91
CA GLU A 15 0.60 18.66 -0.77
C GLU A 15 1.98 19.31 -0.93
N THR A 16 3.04 18.55 -0.65
CA THR A 16 4.40 19.08 -0.55
C THR A 16 5.44 18.12 -1.15
N GLN A 17 6.53 18.69 -1.67
CA GLN A 17 7.66 17.91 -2.19
C GLN A 17 8.27 17.00 -1.12
N GLU A 18 8.33 17.46 0.14
CA GLU A 18 8.89 16.66 1.23
C GLU A 18 8.06 15.41 1.53
N GLN A 19 6.72 15.52 1.50
CA GLN A 19 5.83 14.37 1.63
C GLN A 19 6.02 13.39 0.48
N ALA A 20 6.07 13.89 -0.77
CA ALA A 20 6.29 13.06 -1.95
C ALA A 20 7.63 12.31 -1.89
N ASP A 21 8.71 13.01 -1.53
CA ASP A 21 10.05 12.41 -1.39
C ASP A 21 10.10 11.39 -0.25
N SER A 22 9.40 11.65 0.85
CA SER A 22 9.29 10.71 1.96
C SER A 22 8.55 9.45 1.56
N TYR A 23 7.44 9.58 0.82
CA TYR A 23 6.70 8.45 0.28
C TYR A 23 7.53 7.66 -0.72
N ASP A 24 8.22 8.32 -1.65
CA ASP A 24 9.06 7.68 -2.66
C ASP A 24 10.18 6.84 -2.02
N ARG A 25 10.86 7.36 -0.99
CA ARG A 25 11.88 6.59 -0.23
C ARG A 25 11.29 5.35 0.41
N TRP A 26 10.15 5.48 1.10
CA TRP A 26 9.47 4.35 1.74
C TRP A 26 9.00 3.32 0.71
N PHE A 27 8.39 3.78 -0.39
CA PHE A 27 7.85 2.93 -1.44
C PHE A 27 8.96 2.14 -2.13
N LYS A 28 10.07 2.79 -2.50
CA LYS A 28 11.25 2.11 -3.07
C LYS A 28 11.81 1.06 -2.13
N ALA A 29 11.91 1.35 -0.83
CA ALA A 29 12.36 0.37 0.16
C ALA A 29 11.42 -0.84 0.24
N LYS A 30 10.10 -0.61 0.21
CA LYS A 30 9.08 -1.68 0.21
C LYS A 30 9.10 -2.52 -1.06
N VAL A 31 9.30 -1.91 -2.22
CA VAL A 31 9.46 -2.61 -3.49
C VAL A 31 10.72 -3.48 -3.46
N GLN A 32 11.83 -2.95 -2.96
CA GLN A 32 13.07 -3.71 -2.85
C GLN A 32 12.93 -4.90 -1.89
N GLU A 33 12.28 -4.71 -0.74
CA GLU A 33 11.94 -5.80 0.19
C GLU A 33 11.12 -6.91 -0.50
N ALA A 34 10.17 -6.54 -1.36
CA ALA A 34 9.37 -7.49 -2.13
C ALA A 34 10.19 -8.21 -3.22
N ILE A 35 11.11 -7.52 -3.89
CA ILE A 35 12.02 -8.10 -4.90
C ILE A 35 12.96 -9.11 -4.25
N ASP A 36 13.53 -8.77 -3.09
CA ASP A 36 14.50 -9.61 -2.37
C ASP A 36 13.84 -10.75 -1.59
N SER A 37 12.51 -10.75 -1.50
CA SER A 37 11.73 -11.77 -0.80
C SER A 37 11.95 -13.16 -1.42
N LYS A 38 12.38 -14.11 -0.59
CA LYS A 38 12.49 -15.53 -0.95
C LYS A 38 11.19 -16.31 -0.78
N LYS A 39 10.09 -15.64 -0.46
CA LYS A 39 8.78 -16.29 -0.31
C LYS A 39 8.34 -16.87 -1.66
N PRO A 40 7.67 -18.05 -1.67
CA PRO A 40 7.14 -18.61 -2.90
C PRO A 40 6.12 -17.65 -3.52
N ARG A 41 6.12 -17.56 -4.84
CA ARG A 41 5.04 -16.88 -5.59
C ARG A 41 3.78 -17.74 -5.49
N ILE A 42 2.63 -17.09 -5.32
CA ILE A 42 1.33 -17.75 -5.28
C ILE A 42 0.48 -17.37 -6.50
N PRO A 43 -0.37 -18.28 -7.01
CA PRO A 43 -1.32 -17.96 -8.08
C PRO A 43 -2.32 -16.89 -7.67
N HIS A 44 -2.90 -16.19 -8.64
CA HIS A 44 -3.93 -15.17 -8.39
C HIS A 44 -5.11 -15.71 -7.57
N ASP A 45 -5.61 -16.89 -7.91
CA ASP A 45 -6.76 -17.50 -7.22
C ASP A 45 -6.47 -17.74 -5.73
N GLN A 46 -5.22 -18.08 -5.40
CA GLN A 46 -4.80 -18.25 -4.01
C GLN A 46 -4.79 -16.91 -3.26
N VAL A 47 -4.30 -15.82 -3.88
CA VAL A 47 -4.35 -14.47 -3.29
C VAL A 47 -5.80 -14.09 -2.96
N MET A 48 -6.73 -14.33 -3.90
CA MET A 48 -8.14 -14.01 -3.72
C MET A 48 -8.78 -14.85 -2.61
N ALA A 49 -8.46 -16.14 -2.54
CA ALA A 49 -8.97 -17.02 -1.49
C ALA A 49 -8.49 -16.60 -0.10
N GLU A 50 -7.20 -16.28 0.04
CA GLU A 50 -6.62 -15.78 1.29
C GLU A 50 -7.24 -14.43 1.71
N MET A 51 -7.45 -13.52 0.76
CA MET A 51 -8.09 -12.23 1.01
C MET A 51 -9.54 -12.39 1.51
N TRP A 52 -10.35 -13.23 0.85
CA TRP A 52 -11.73 -13.47 1.27
C TRP A 52 -11.83 -14.10 2.65
N ALA A 53 -10.94 -15.04 2.97
CA ALA A 53 -10.87 -15.63 4.30
C ALA A 53 -10.61 -14.57 5.40
N VAL A 54 -9.76 -13.58 5.14
CA VAL A 54 -9.53 -12.47 6.07
C VAL A 54 -10.76 -11.58 6.18
N ILE A 55 -11.43 -11.26 5.07
CA ILE A 55 -12.65 -10.46 5.07
C ILE A 55 -13.73 -11.15 5.91
N ASP A 56 -14.00 -12.44 5.65
CA ASP A 56 -15.03 -13.21 6.36
C ASP A 56 -14.79 -13.30 7.87
N GLN A 57 -13.52 -13.32 8.29
CA GLN A 57 -13.15 -13.27 9.71
C GLN A 57 -13.54 -11.94 10.38
N HIS A 58 -13.57 -10.85 9.61
CA HIS A 58 -13.80 -9.48 10.12
C HIS A 58 -15.18 -8.92 9.77
N VAL A 59 -15.97 -9.61 8.93
CA VAL A 59 -17.37 -9.26 8.69
C VAL A 59 -18.16 -9.41 10.00
N PRO A 60 -18.79 -8.34 10.50
CA PRO A 60 -19.55 -8.42 11.74
C PRO A 60 -20.77 -9.34 11.57
N LYS A 61 -20.87 -10.36 12.44
CA LYS A 61 -21.91 -11.41 12.43
C LYS A 61 -23.37 -10.91 12.47
N LYS A 62 -23.62 -9.61 12.65
CA LYS A 62 -24.97 -9.02 12.64
C LYS A 62 -25.53 -8.70 11.25
N ALA A 63 -24.74 -8.80 10.18
CA ALA A 63 -25.20 -8.51 8.82
C ALA A 63 -25.87 -9.72 8.11
N MET A 64 -25.96 -10.88 8.76
CA MET A 64 -26.46 -12.15 8.19
C MET A 64 -27.65 -12.73 8.98
N ALA A 65 -28.43 -11.87 9.66
CA ALA A 65 -29.69 -12.23 10.31
C ALA A 65 -30.86 -11.54 9.60
#